data_AF-A0A9X2IFA7-F1
#
_entry.id   AF-A0A9X2IFA7-F1
#
_cell.length_a   1.000
_cell.length_b   1.000
_cell.length_c   1.000
_cell.angle_alpha   90.00
_cell.angle_beta   90.00
_cell.angle_gamma   90.00
#
_symmetry.space_group_name_H-M   'P 1'
#
loop_
_entity.id
_entity.type
_entity.pdbx_description
1 polymer ?
#
loop_
_entity_poly.entity_id
_entity_poly.type
_entity_poly.pdbx_seq_one_letter_code
_entity_poly.pdbx_strand_id
1 'polypeptide(L)' 'MNGYVWRPALKAAGIDAGTDTGMHALWHFYASALLEAGVSIKALSEYLGHHDPAFTLRTYTHLMPTSNDAVRHAIDALWT' A
#
# COMPACT_ATOMS: atom_id res chain seq x y z
N MET A 1 -14.38 10.23 10.49
CA MET A 1 -14.00 10.41 9.07
C MET A 1 -15.03 11.29 8.39
N ASN A 2 -14.61 12.29 7.62
CA ASN A 2 -15.47 13.35 7.07
C ASN A 2 -16.34 12.87 5.89
N GLY A 3 -17.52 12.29 6.19
CA GLY A 3 -18.45 11.76 5.19
C GLY A 3 -18.99 12.81 4.20
N TYR A 4 -18.91 14.09 4.55
CA TYR A 4 -19.41 15.20 3.74
C TYR A 4 -18.57 15.47 2.48
N VAL A 5 -17.28 15.14 2.50
CA VAL A 5 -16.39 15.31 1.33
C VAL A 5 -16.22 14.00 0.57
N TRP A 6 -16.13 12.88 1.30
CA TRP A 6 -15.81 11.59 0.70
C TRP A 6 -16.96 10.99 -0.11
N ARG A 7 -18.20 11.05 0.39
CA ARG A 7 -19.37 10.51 -0.33
C ARG A 7 -19.63 11.22 -1.67
N PRO A 8 -19.55 12.56 -1.77
CA PRO A 8 -19.60 13.24 -3.05
C PRO A 8 -18.46 12.84 -4.00
N ALA A 9 -17.25 12.67 -3.48
CA ALA A 9 -16.09 12.24 -4.29
C ALA A 9 -16.28 10.84 -4.89
N LEU A 10 -16.76 9.87 -4.10
CA LEU A 10 -17.10 8.53 -4.58
C LEU A 10 -18.17 8.57 -5.68
N LYS A 11 -19.24 9.36 -5.46
CA LYS A 11 -20.30 9.54 -6.46
C LYS A 11 -19.78 10.16 -7.76
N ALA A 12 -18.90 11.16 -7.67
CA ALA A 12 -18.28 11.79 -8.84
C ALA A 12 -17.36 10.83 -9.61
N ALA A 13 -16.72 9.90 -8.91
CA ALA A 13 -15.88 8.85 -9.49
C ALA A 13 -16.68 7.64 -10.02
N GLY A 14 -18.02 7.62 -9.85
CA GLY A 14 -18.86 6.48 -10.25
C GLY A 14 -18.70 5.24 -9.36
N ILE A 15 -18.24 5.42 -8.12
CA ILE A 15 -18.01 4.34 -7.17
C ILE A 15 -19.16 4.30 -6.15
N ASP A 16 -19.77 3.14 -5.98
CA ASP A 16 -20.81 2.93 -4.97
C ASP A 16 -20.22 2.97 -3.55
N ALA A 17 -20.89 3.69 -2.65
CA ALA A 17 -20.43 3.83 -1.27
C ALA A 17 -20.71 2.57 -0.45
N GLY A 18 -19.77 1.62 -0.47
CA GLY A 18 -19.73 0.43 0.39
C GLY A 18 -18.86 0.59 1.65
N THR A 19 -18.93 -0.37 2.56
CA THR A 19 -18.08 -0.44 3.77
C THR A 19 -16.59 -0.55 3.45
N ASP A 20 -16.29 -1.12 2.29
CA ASP A 20 -14.98 -1.32 1.66
C ASP A 20 -14.49 -0.11 0.86
N THR A 21 -15.33 0.91 0.65
CA THR A 21 -14.95 2.14 -0.08
C THR A 21 -14.69 3.33 0.84
N GLY A 22 -14.57 3.10 2.14
CA GLY A 22 -14.21 4.15 3.09
C GLY A 22 -12.84 4.77 2.79
N MET A 23 -12.55 5.93 3.39
CA MET A 23 -11.23 6.60 3.29
C MET A 23 -10.06 5.67 3.64
N HIS A 24 -10.30 4.64 4.45
CA HIS A 24 -9.30 3.62 4.79
C HIS A 24 -8.88 2.77 3.58
N ALA A 25 -9.79 2.52 2.64
CA ALA A 25 -9.50 1.79 1.41
C ALA A 25 -8.61 2.62 0.48
N LEU A 26 -8.81 3.94 0.41
CA LEU A 26 -7.90 4.84 -0.31
C LEU A 26 -6.50 4.81 0.31
N TRP A 27 -6.41 4.78 1.64
CA TRP A 27 -5.15 4.63 2.36
C TRP A 27 -4.45 3.32 2.02
N HIS A 28 -5.17 2.20 1.96
CA HIS A 28 -4.63 0.90 1.54
C HIS A 28 -4.19 0.90 0.08
N PHE A 29 -4.98 1.49 -0.82
CA PHE A 29 -4.62 1.62 -2.23
C PHE A 29 -3.32 2.41 -2.40
N TYR A 30 -3.20 3.56 -1.72
CA TYR A 30 -2.01 4.39 -1.78
C TYR A 30 -0.75 3.65 -1.29
N ALA A 31 -0.86 2.96 -0.15
CA ALA A 31 0.23 2.16 0.38
C ALA A 31 0.63 1.01 -0.57
N SER A 32 -0.34 0.35 -1.19
CA SER A 32 -0.10 -0.73 -2.14
C SER A 32 0.64 -0.22 -3.39
N ALA A 33 0.18 0.89 -3.96
CA ALA A 33 0.79 1.50 -5.14
C ALA A 33 2.25 1.93 -4.90
N LEU A 34 2.57 2.49 -3.72
CA LEU A 34 3.95 2.84 -3.37
C LEU A 34 4.85 1.61 -3.23
N LEU A 35 4.34 0.52 -2.68
CA LEU A 35 5.07 -0.73 -2.54
C LEU A 35 5.32 -1.39 -3.89
N GLU A 36 4.34 -1.38 -4.80
CA GLU A 36 4.51 -1.85 -6.18
C GLU A 36 5.56 -1.01 -6.94
N ALA A 37 5.65 0.28 -6.65
CA ALA A 37 6.68 1.16 -7.21
C ALA A 37 8.09 0.94 -6.61
N GLY A 38 8.26 -0.02 -5.69
CA GLY A 38 9.55 -0.37 -5.09
C GLY A 38 9.94 0.49 -3.89
N VAL A 39 9.03 1.27 -3.31
CA VAL A 39 9.29 2.02 -2.08
C VAL A 39 9.50 1.04 -0.92
N SER A 40 10.57 1.23 -0.16
CA SER A 40 10.85 0.36 0.99
C SER A 40 9.75 0.46 2.06
N ILE A 41 9.45 -0.66 2.73
CA ILE A 41 8.47 -0.72 3.84
C ILE A 41 8.77 0.29 4.95
N LYS A 42 10.06 0.58 5.19
CA LYS A 42 10.52 1.56 6.18
C LYS A 42 10.14 2.98 5.75
N ALA A 43 10.45 3.35 4.51
CA ALA A 43 10.11 4.67 3.96
C ALA A 43 8.59 4.87 3.90
N LEU A 44 7.83 3.83 3.52
CA LEU A 44 6.38 3.88 3.57
C LEU A 44 5.88 4.09 5.01
N SER A 45 6.43 3.37 5.99
CA SER A 45 6.05 3.51 7.39
C SER A 45 6.28 4.91 7.93
N GLU A 46 7.43 5.52 7.59
CA GLU A 46 7.76 6.90 7.96
C GLU A 46 6.81 7.89 7.29
N TYR A 47 6.49 7.69 6.01
CA TYR A 47 5.58 8.55 5.25
C TYR A 47 4.13 8.48 5.76
N LEU A 48 3.67 7.30 6.16
CA LEU A 48 2.35 7.11 6.76
C LEU A 48 2.30 7.56 8.24
N GLY A 49 3.43 7.93 8.83
CA GLY A 49 3.52 8.34 10.24
C GLY A 49 3.30 7.18 11.21
N HIS A 50 3.52 5.94 10.79
CA HIS A 50 3.40 4.79 11.68
C HIS A 50 4.61 4.73 12.62
N HIS A 51 4.35 4.89 13.91
CA HIS A 51 5.36 4.81 14.97
C HIS A 51 6.03 3.42 15.06
N ASP A 52 5.31 2.37 14.64
CA ASP A 52 5.83 1.00 14.57
C ASP A 52 5.91 0.51 13.10
N PRO A 53 7.11 0.42 12.51
CA PRO A 53 7.29 -0.18 11.18
C PRO A 53 6.84 -1.63 11.08
N ALA A 54 6.82 -2.38 12.18
CA ALA A 54 6.32 -3.75 12.17
C ALA A 54 4.81 -3.81 11.92
N PHE A 55 4.05 -2.75 12.28
CA PHE A 55 2.63 -2.63 11.91
C PHE A 55 2.47 -2.56 10.39
N THR A 56 3.19 -1.64 9.73
CA THR A 56 3.20 -1.50 8.27
C THR A 56 3.61 -2.81 7.59
N LEU A 57 4.65 -3.46 8.10
CA LEU A 57 5.12 -4.74 7.58
C LEU A 57 4.05 -5.82 7.67
N ARG A 58 3.42 -6.03 8.84
CA ARG A 58 2.36 -7.04 8.98
C ARG A 58 1.18 -6.78 8.05
N THR A 59 0.80 -5.53 7.85
CA THR A 59 -0.32 -5.17 6.97
C THR A 59 0.00 -5.43 5.51
N TYR A 60 1.21 -5.12 5.03
CA TYR A 60 1.53 -5.12 3.60
C TYR A 60 2.53 -6.18 3.14
N THR A 61 2.99 -7.07 4.02
CA THR A 61 3.96 -8.13 3.68
C THR A 61 3.51 -9.01 2.52
N HIS A 62 2.20 -9.14 2.27
CA HIS A 62 1.64 -9.96 1.21
C HIS A 62 1.78 -9.32 -0.19
N LEU A 63 2.11 -8.02 -0.26
CA LEU A 63 2.39 -7.31 -1.50
C LEU A 63 3.87 -7.35 -1.87
N MET A 64 4.73 -7.79 -0.94
CA MET A 64 6.15 -7.93 -1.21
C MET A 64 6.40 -9.21 -1.99
N PRO A 65 7.22 -9.19 -3.05
CA PRO A 65 7.68 -10.42 -3.68
C PRO A 65 8.28 -11.31 -2.60
N THR A 66 7.91 -12.60 -2.60
CA THR A 66 8.47 -13.51 -1.59
C THR A 66 9.99 -13.44 -1.67
N SER A 67 10.65 -13.35 -0.52
CA SER A 67 12.08 -13.05 -0.45
C SER A 67 12.93 -14.01 -1.31
N ASN A 68 12.45 -15.23 -1.56
CA ASN A 68 13.12 -16.18 -2.43
C ASN A 68 13.14 -15.77 -3.90
N ASP A 69 12.06 -15.22 -4.44
CA ASP A 69 12.00 -14.84 -5.86
C ASP A 69 12.72 -13.52 -6.11
N ALA A 70 12.63 -12.57 -5.17
CA ALA A 70 13.39 -11.32 -5.22
C ALA A 70 14.90 -11.57 -5.09
N VAL A 71 15.33 -12.47 -4.21
CA VAL A 71 16.75 -12.86 -4.06
C VAL A 71 17.24 -13.60 -5.31
N ARG A 72 16.44 -14.51 -5.87
CA ARG A 72 16.78 -15.20 -7.13
C ARG A 72 16.96 -14.22 -8.28
N HIS A 73 16.00 -13.32 -8.50
CA HIS A 73 16.12 -12.31 -9.55
C HIS A 73 17.32 -11.37 -9.36
N ALA A 74 17.61 -10.96 -8.12
CA ALA A 74 18.76 -10.12 -7.82
C ALA A 74 20.10 -10.85 -8.08
N ILE A 75 20.18 -12.14 -7.76
CA ILE A 75 21.34 -12.98 -8.08
C ILE A 75 21.43 -13.20 -9.59
N ASP A 76 20.35 -13.53 -10.29
CA ASP A 76 20.42 -13.74 -11.74
C ASP A 76 20.87 -12.47 -12.51
N ALA A 77 20.44 -11.29 -12.05
CA ALA A 77 20.80 -10.01 -12.64
C ALA A 77 22.27 -9.58 -12.42
N LEU A 78 22.92 -10.10 -11.37
CA LEU A 78 24.32 -9.78 -11.05
C LEU A 78 25.33 -10.66 -11.83
N TRP A 79 24.85 -11.75 -12.45
CA TRP A 79 25.66 -12.73 -13.19
C TRP A 79 25.35 -12.75 -14.71
N THR A 80 24.59 -11.77 -15.22
CA THR A 80 24.41 -11.48 -16.67
C THR A 80 25.21 -10.25 -17.06
#